data_AF-A0A0C9WY14-F1
#
_entry.id   AF-A0A0C9WY14-F1
#
_cell.length_a   1.000
_cell.length_b   1.000
_cell.length_c   1.000
_cell.angle_alpha   90.00
_cell.angle_beta   90.00
_cell.angle_gamma   90.00
#
_symmetry.space_group_name_H-M   'P 1'
#
loop_
_entity.id
_entity.type
_entity.pdbx_description
1 polymer ?
#
loop_
_entity_poly.entity_id
_entity_poly.type
_entity_poly.pdbx_seq_one_letter_code
_entity_poly.pdbx_strand_id
1 'polypeptide(L)'
;MLAELKRSTSIEIGDNLPGLEDSDKRQQLKLSDAFSHLVVGEHEIVAVTTRIADKVWNVLITKNYSRDDNDTFPTTPYLEIMSPSKPDDLKGQSAFEYMRSYTSNPDKKPPSLSTHLWIMSNVLSRGGQSNQNCPSLPELTTHLSRYITARSYKKMERRFNNKILSAPYFKSLAEVVMHQSTFHSERNIGGNRDQMELENDKLFLEDFIVTLAKEHNNFIDLDIPNILKLATNLSPENKTPELYTKETSEEFHRLLLYLLQNFQAALDHRRHKRMATTEGTSAKDRDLTTIFSENIRKVHMYGYGLLRLSRGRAFQLHL
;
A
#
# COMPACT_ATOMS: atom_id res chain seq x y z
N MET A 1 -3.42 5.45 17.76
CA MET A 1 -3.97 5.98 16.49
C MET A 1 -4.22 4.91 15.41
N LEU A 2 -3.35 3.89 15.21
CA LEU A 2 -3.67 2.74 14.34
C LEU A 2 -4.59 1.69 15.02
N ALA A 3 -4.69 1.70 16.35
CA ALA A 3 -5.52 0.78 17.13
C ALA A 3 -6.98 1.24 17.34
N GLU A 4 -7.36 2.45 16.89
CA GLU A 4 -8.70 3.03 17.15
C GLU A 4 -9.61 3.09 15.92
N LEU A 5 -9.15 2.61 14.77
CA LEU A 5 -10.08 2.26 13.70
C LEU A 5 -10.84 1.04 14.19
N LYS A 6 -12.07 1.23 14.68
CA LYS A 6 -13.08 0.16 14.75
C LYS A 6 -13.00 -0.53 13.40
N ARG A 7 -12.47 -1.76 13.36
CA ARG A 7 -12.52 -2.58 12.15
C ARG A 7 -13.99 -2.55 11.76
N SER A 8 -14.31 -1.98 10.60
CA SER A 8 -15.56 -2.32 9.92
C SER A 8 -15.64 -3.83 9.99
N THR A 9 -16.71 -4.36 10.60
CA THR A 9 -16.96 -5.80 10.79
C THR A 9 -16.30 -6.56 9.65
N SER A 10 -15.33 -7.44 9.99
CA SER A 10 -14.74 -8.28 8.95
C SER A 10 -15.90 -8.98 8.25
N ILE A 11 -15.95 -8.88 6.93
CA ILE A 11 -16.83 -9.73 6.12
C ILE A 11 -16.56 -11.14 6.63
N GLU A 12 -17.55 -11.75 7.28
CA GLU A 12 -17.35 -13.04 7.91
C GLU A 12 -17.07 -14.05 6.79
N ILE A 13 -16.26 -15.07 7.04
CA ILE A 13 -16.07 -16.15 6.07
C ILE A 13 -17.41 -16.87 5.79
N GLY A 14 -18.44 -16.66 6.63
CA GLY A 14 -19.84 -17.02 6.33
C GLY A 14 -20.47 -16.27 5.14
N ASP A 15 -19.93 -15.11 4.77
CA ASP A 15 -20.23 -14.37 3.53
C ASP A 15 -19.40 -14.90 2.34
N ASN A 16 -18.87 -16.12 2.43
CA ASN A 16 -18.45 -16.90 1.28
C ASN A 16 -19.61 -16.91 0.29
N LEU A 17 -19.57 -16.06 -0.74
CA LEU A 17 -20.45 -16.13 -1.91
C LEU A 17 -20.29 -17.54 -2.50
N PRO A 18 -21.17 -18.50 -2.19
CA PRO A 18 -21.04 -19.86 -2.67
C PRO A 18 -21.33 -19.78 -4.18
N GLY A 19 -20.40 -20.22 -5.02
CA GLY A 19 -20.56 -20.15 -6.49
C GLY A 19 -19.64 -19.17 -7.23
N LEU A 20 -18.63 -18.60 -6.56
CA LEU A 20 -17.50 -17.92 -7.22
C LEU A 20 -16.40 -18.92 -7.61
N GLU A 21 -16.73 -19.93 -8.41
CA GLU A 21 -15.70 -20.79 -9.04
C GLU A 21 -14.99 -20.09 -10.20
N ASP A 22 -15.61 -19.04 -10.72
CA ASP A 22 -15.07 -18.23 -11.80
C ASP A 22 -13.87 -17.38 -11.33
N SER A 23 -12.68 -17.72 -11.84
CA SER A 23 -11.42 -17.01 -11.60
C SER A 23 -11.57 -15.51 -11.86
N ASP A 24 -12.33 -15.12 -12.88
CA ASP A 24 -12.52 -13.72 -13.24
C ASP A 24 -13.29 -12.95 -12.16
N LYS A 25 -14.30 -13.57 -11.54
CA LYS A 25 -15.08 -12.94 -10.47
C LYS A 25 -14.26 -12.81 -9.18
N ARG A 26 -13.42 -13.79 -8.84
CA ARG A 26 -12.48 -13.68 -7.71
C ARG A 26 -11.47 -12.56 -7.94
N GLN A 27 -10.98 -12.44 -9.17
CA GLN A 27 -10.05 -11.39 -9.56
C GLN A 27 -10.69 -10.00 -9.52
N GLN A 28 -11.96 -9.87 -9.94
CA GLN A 28 -12.73 -8.64 -9.80
C GLN A 28 -12.93 -8.25 -8.33
N LEU A 29 -13.23 -9.20 -7.44
CA LEU A 29 -13.32 -8.95 -6.00
C LEU A 29 -11.99 -8.45 -5.41
N LYS A 30 -10.86 -9.05 -5.80
CA LYS A 30 -9.52 -8.59 -5.39
C LYS A 30 -9.22 -7.17 -5.88
N LEU A 31 -9.61 -6.84 -7.12
CA LEU A 31 -9.47 -5.49 -7.67
C LEU A 31 -10.39 -4.49 -6.96
N SER A 32 -11.61 -4.89 -6.60
CA SER A 32 -12.56 -4.07 -5.84
C SER A 32 -12.05 -3.77 -4.43
N ASP A 33 -11.54 -4.78 -3.73
CA ASP A 33 -10.95 -4.64 -2.40
C ASP A 33 -9.68 -3.78 -2.42
N ALA A 34 -8.80 -4.01 -3.41
CA ALA A 34 -7.67 -3.12 -3.64
C ALA A 34 -8.16 -1.69 -3.87
N PHE A 35 -9.14 -1.48 -4.75
CA PHE A 35 -9.69 -0.16 -5.06
C PHE A 35 -10.30 0.54 -3.83
N SER A 36 -11.07 -0.19 -3.02
CA SER A 36 -11.69 0.35 -1.80
C SER A 36 -10.62 0.84 -0.83
N HIS A 37 -9.58 0.04 -0.58
CA HIS A 37 -8.46 0.44 0.27
C HIS A 37 -7.67 1.63 -0.28
N LEU A 38 -7.49 1.71 -1.59
CA LEU A 38 -6.73 2.77 -2.26
C LEU A 38 -7.47 4.11 -2.19
N VAL A 39 -8.78 4.10 -2.39
CA VAL A 39 -9.64 5.28 -2.38
C VAL A 39 -9.87 5.81 -0.96
N VAL A 40 -10.08 4.92 0.02
CA VAL A 40 -10.20 5.24 1.45
C VAL A 40 -8.95 5.97 1.99
N GLY A 41 -7.76 5.51 1.64
CA GLY A 41 -6.50 6.08 2.15
C GLY A 41 -6.25 7.52 1.68
N GLU A 42 -6.45 7.78 0.38
CA GLU A 42 -6.04 9.04 -0.25
C GLU A 42 -6.98 10.19 0.08
N HIS A 43 -8.28 9.98 -0.08
CA HIS A 43 -9.30 11.02 0.02
C HIS A 43 -10.07 10.99 1.35
N GLU A 44 -9.57 10.22 2.33
CA GLU A 44 -10.26 9.98 3.61
C GLU A 44 -11.67 9.42 3.37
N ILE A 45 -11.78 8.52 2.39
CA ILE A 45 -13.09 8.02 1.96
C ILE A 45 -13.60 6.99 2.98
N VAL A 46 -14.87 7.04 3.36
CA VAL A 46 -15.45 6.22 4.44
C VAL A 46 -16.07 4.93 3.91
N ALA A 47 -16.53 4.91 2.66
CA ALA A 47 -17.13 3.74 2.04
C ALA A 47 -16.89 3.72 0.54
N VAL A 48 -16.57 2.53 0.02
CA VAL A 48 -16.65 2.19 -1.40
C VAL A 48 -17.62 1.02 -1.55
N THR A 49 -18.78 1.27 -2.16
CA THR A 49 -19.68 0.19 -2.56
C THR A 49 -19.45 -0.08 -4.03
N THR A 50 -19.31 -1.36 -4.41
CA THR A 50 -19.28 -1.78 -5.81
C THR A 50 -20.51 -2.62 -6.11
N ARG A 51 -21.38 -2.12 -6.99
CA ARG A 51 -22.48 -2.93 -7.54
C ARG A 51 -22.10 -3.41 -8.92
N ILE A 52 -21.87 -4.72 -9.05
CA ILE A 52 -21.63 -5.38 -10.34
C ILE A 52 -22.99 -5.80 -10.90
N ALA A 53 -23.58 -4.95 -11.72
CA ALA A 53 -24.59 -5.33 -12.69
C ALA A 53 -24.00 -5.03 -14.08
N ASP A 54 -24.02 -5.99 -14.99
CA ASP A 54 -23.69 -5.81 -16.41
C ASP A 54 -22.33 -5.16 -16.73
N LYS A 55 -21.26 -5.57 -16.03
CA LYS A 55 -19.86 -5.11 -16.23
C LYS A 55 -19.62 -3.61 -15.92
N VAL A 56 -20.57 -2.93 -15.27
CA VAL A 56 -20.40 -1.53 -14.86
C VAL A 56 -20.02 -1.47 -13.38
N TRP A 57 -18.91 -0.79 -13.09
CA TRP A 57 -18.46 -0.51 -11.73
C TRP A 57 -19.13 0.76 -11.23
N ASN A 58 -20.13 0.62 -10.36
CA ASN A 58 -20.65 1.75 -9.60
C ASN A 58 -19.80 1.90 -8.35
N VAL A 59 -19.01 2.98 -8.26
CA VAL A 59 -18.20 3.28 -7.08
C VAL A 59 -18.85 4.44 -6.35
N LEU A 60 -19.45 4.15 -5.18
CA LEU A 60 -19.89 5.20 -4.26
C LEU A 60 -18.69 5.63 -3.41
N ILE A 61 -18.49 6.93 -3.22
CA ILE A 61 -17.38 7.47 -2.44
C ILE A 61 -17.92 8.50 -1.45
N THR A 62 -17.58 8.36 -0.18
CA THR A 62 -17.93 9.32 0.88
C THR A 62 -16.66 9.95 1.44
N LYS A 63 -16.43 11.26 1.22
CA LYS A 63 -15.22 11.95 1.72
C LYS A 63 -15.37 12.29 3.22
N ASN A 64 -14.39 11.95 4.04
CA ASN A 64 -14.23 12.50 5.39
C ASN A 64 -13.43 13.80 5.26
N TYR A 65 -14.01 14.93 5.67
CA TYR A 65 -13.33 16.21 5.58
C TYR A 65 -12.34 16.36 6.73
N SER A 66 -11.13 16.82 6.44
CA SER A 66 -10.19 17.16 7.51
C SER A 66 -10.75 18.33 8.30
N ARG A 67 -10.62 18.30 9.63
CA ARG A 67 -11.07 19.40 10.51
C ARG A 67 -10.38 20.73 10.17
N ASP A 68 -9.21 20.68 9.54
CA ASP A 68 -8.40 21.83 9.15
C ASP A 68 -8.57 22.21 7.66
N ASP A 69 -9.33 21.43 6.87
CA ASP A 69 -9.68 21.86 5.52
C ASP A 69 -10.72 22.98 5.67
N ASN A 70 -10.28 24.23 5.48
CA ASN A 70 -11.14 25.42 5.45
C ASN A 70 -12.21 25.39 4.33
N ASP A 71 -12.26 24.31 3.55
CA ASP A 71 -13.41 23.97 2.72
C ASP A 71 -14.58 23.68 3.66
N THR A 72 -15.35 24.74 3.94
CA THR A 72 -16.64 24.75 4.62
C THR A 72 -17.32 23.40 4.45
N PHE A 73 -17.64 22.72 5.57
CA PHE A 73 -18.56 21.58 5.56
C PHE A 73 -19.67 21.92 4.58
N PRO A 74 -19.95 21.08 3.57
CA PRO A 74 -20.95 21.41 2.58
C PRO A 74 -22.22 21.80 3.33
N THR A 75 -22.64 23.05 3.15
CA THR A 75 -23.82 23.61 3.82
C THR A 75 -25.09 22.83 3.50
N THR A 76 -25.03 22.02 2.45
CA THR A 76 -26.06 21.07 2.06
C THR A 76 -25.85 19.72 2.78
N PRO A 77 -26.83 19.22 3.55
CA PRO A 77 -26.77 17.93 4.23
C PRO A 77 -26.86 16.73 3.28
N TYR A 78 -26.87 16.95 1.96
CA TYR A 78 -27.09 15.93 0.95
C TYR A 78 -25.78 15.45 0.35
N LEU A 79 -25.75 14.15 0.07
CA LEU A 79 -24.64 13.52 -0.64
C LEU A 79 -24.58 14.07 -2.07
N GLU A 80 -23.47 14.72 -2.41
CA GLU A 80 -23.23 15.20 -3.78
C GLU A 80 -22.68 14.07 -4.64
N ILE A 81 -23.43 13.69 -5.68
CA ILE A 81 -22.97 12.71 -6.67
C ILE A 81 -22.10 13.45 -7.69
N MET A 82 -20.78 13.33 -7.55
CA MET A 82 -19.83 13.89 -8.50
C MET A 82 -19.66 12.97 -9.71
N SER A 83 -19.89 13.50 -10.90
CA SER A 83 -19.58 12.78 -12.14
C SER A 83 -18.06 12.83 -12.43
N PRO A 84 -17.41 11.71 -12.79
CA PRO A 84 -16.00 11.72 -13.19
C PRO A 84 -15.76 12.66 -14.37
N SER A 85 -14.69 13.47 -14.31
CA SER A 85 -14.36 14.45 -15.36
C SER A 85 -12.98 14.17 -15.95
N LYS A 86 -12.87 14.21 -17.28
CA LYS A 86 -11.60 14.03 -17.99
C LYS A 86 -10.57 15.09 -17.54
N PRO A 87 -9.27 14.75 -17.37
CA PRO A 87 -8.25 15.75 -17.08
C PRO A 87 -8.14 16.79 -18.21
N ASP A 88 -8.11 18.07 -17.85
CA ASP A 88 -7.95 19.17 -18.82
C ASP A 88 -6.57 19.14 -19.51
N ASP A 89 -5.56 18.62 -18.82
CA ASP A 89 -4.18 18.53 -19.28
C ASP A 89 -3.83 17.18 -19.93
N LEU A 90 -4.84 16.39 -20.35
CA LEU A 90 -4.60 15.07 -20.95
C LEU A 90 -3.76 15.14 -22.25
N LYS A 91 -3.85 16.24 -23.00
CA LYS A 91 -3.03 16.51 -24.23
C LYS A 91 -2.99 15.34 -25.23
N GLY A 92 -4.10 14.62 -25.37
CA GLY A 92 -4.21 13.47 -26.29
C GLY A 92 -3.64 12.14 -25.76
N GLN A 93 -3.05 12.12 -24.56
CA GLN A 93 -2.58 10.90 -23.91
C GLN A 93 -3.76 9.98 -23.55
N SER A 94 -3.50 8.68 -23.51
CA SER A 94 -4.40 7.72 -22.87
C SER A 94 -4.42 7.95 -21.35
N ALA A 95 -5.48 7.46 -20.68
CA ALA A 95 -5.54 7.52 -19.21
C ALA A 95 -4.38 6.76 -18.55
N PHE A 96 -3.91 5.67 -19.16
CA PHE A 96 -2.78 4.89 -18.68
C PHE A 96 -1.45 5.64 -18.82
N GLU A 97 -1.18 6.27 -19.96
CA GLU A 97 0.00 7.12 -20.16
C GLU A 97 -0.01 8.32 -19.21
N TYR A 98 -1.18 8.94 -19.02
CA TYR A 98 -1.35 10.04 -18.09
C TYR A 98 -1.02 9.60 -16.65
N MET A 99 -1.54 8.45 -16.23
CA MET A 99 -1.26 7.84 -14.93
C MET A 99 0.25 7.54 -14.77
N ARG A 100 0.89 6.95 -15.79
CA ARG A 100 2.32 6.67 -15.78
C ARG A 100 3.16 7.94 -15.67
N SER A 101 2.83 8.98 -16.44
CA SER A 101 3.54 10.27 -16.38
C SER A 101 3.48 10.92 -14.99
N TYR A 102 2.40 10.68 -14.24
CA TYR A 102 2.23 11.20 -12.88
C TYR A 102 3.24 10.58 -11.90
N THR A 103 3.63 9.32 -12.09
CA THR A 103 4.64 8.64 -11.25
C THR A 103 6.08 9.09 -11.53
N SER A 104 6.30 9.87 -12.58
CA SER A 104 7.62 10.38 -12.97
C SER A 104 7.78 11.87 -12.71
N ASN A 105 6.70 12.63 -12.59
CA ASN A 105 6.75 14.09 -12.48
C ASN A 105 6.36 14.58 -11.08
N PRO A 106 7.33 15.00 -10.23
CA PRO A 106 7.04 15.48 -8.87
C PRO A 106 6.25 16.80 -8.83
N ASP A 107 6.33 17.60 -9.88
CA ASP A 107 5.69 18.92 -9.96
C ASP A 107 4.26 18.85 -10.53
N LYS A 108 3.81 17.66 -10.94
CA LYS A 108 2.45 17.50 -11.47
C LYS A 108 1.43 17.77 -10.36
N LYS A 109 0.57 18.76 -10.61
CA LYS A 109 -0.51 19.10 -9.69
C LYS A 109 -1.40 17.85 -9.48
N PRO A 110 -1.76 17.52 -8.23
CA PRO A 110 -2.69 16.43 -7.99
C PRO A 110 -4.02 16.68 -8.73
N PRO A 111 -4.53 15.73 -9.55
CA PRO A 111 -5.85 15.86 -10.14
C PRO A 111 -6.95 16.06 -9.09
N SER A 112 -8.06 16.70 -9.48
CA SER A 112 -9.26 16.74 -8.62
C SER A 112 -9.78 15.31 -8.36
N LEU A 113 -10.66 15.15 -7.37
CA LEU A 113 -11.31 13.85 -7.12
C LEU A 113 -12.03 13.33 -8.37
N SER A 114 -12.84 14.17 -9.03
CA SER A 114 -13.56 13.79 -10.26
C SER A 114 -12.60 13.31 -11.36
N THR A 115 -11.44 13.96 -11.51
CA THR A 115 -10.42 13.57 -12.47
C THR A 115 -9.68 12.30 -12.09
N HIS A 116 -9.35 12.13 -10.82
CA HIS A 116 -8.77 10.88 -10.32
C HIS A 116 -9.69 9.69 -10.59
N LEU A 117 -10.99 9.82 -10.30
CA LEU A 117 -11.98 8.78 -10.56
C LEU A 117 -12.14 8.48 -12.05
N TRP A 118 -12.09 9.51 -12.90
CA TRP A 118 -12.13 9.32 -14.34
C TRP A 118 -10.92 8.53 -14.84
N ILE A 119 -9.71 8.86 -14.37
CA ILE A 119 -8.47 8.15 -14.73
C ILE A 119 -8.59 6.68 -14.32
N MET A 120 -8.94 6.41 -13.06
CA MET A 120 -9.03 5.06 -12.54
C MET A 120 -10.09 4.23 -13.27
N SER A 121 -11.28 4.79 -13.48
CA SER A 121 -12.35 4.12 -14.22
C SER A 121 -11.92 3.77 -15.64
N ASN A 122 -11.28 4.71 -16.36
CA ASN A 122 -10.82 4.46 -17.72
C ASN A 122 -9.70 3.43 -17.79
N VAL A 123 -8.76 3.46 -16.84
CA VAL A 123 -7.65 2.50 -16.78
C VAL A 123 -8.18 1.09 -16.48
N LEU A 124 -9.10 0.94 -15.54
CA LEU A 124 -9.68 -0.35 -15.17
C LEU A 124 -10.62 -0.90 -16.25
N SER A 125 -11.49 -0.07 -16.83
CA SER A 125 -12.43 -0.50 -17.88
C SER A 125 -11.74 -0.87 -19.18
N ARG A 126 -10.66 -0.17 -19.56
CA ARG A 126 -9.91 -0.46 -20.79
C ARG A 126 -8.82 -1.52 -20.59
N GLY A 127 -8.35 -1.72 -19.36
CA GLY A 127 -7.42 -2.78 -18.99
C GLY A 127 -7.90 -4.19 -19.38
N GLY A 128 -9.21 -4.39 -19.47
CA GLY A 128 -9.82 -5.66 -19.90
C GLY A 128 -10.10 -5.79 -21.40
N GLN A 129 -9.85 -4.76 -22.22
CA GLN A 129 -10.11 -4.81 -23.66
C GLN A 129 -8.82 -5.15 -24.41
N SER A 130 -8.85 -6.26 -25.15
CA SER A 130 -7.74 -6.88 -25.90
C SER A 130 -7.24 -6.04 -27.10
N ASN A 131 -6.95 -4.76 -26.90
CA ASN A 131 -6.20 -3.96 -27.86
C ASN A 131 -4.70 -4.16 -27.61
N GLN A 132 -3.91 -4.26 -28.69
CA GLN A 132 -2.47 -4.60 -28.69
C GLN A 132 -1.55 -3.70 -27.82
N ASN A 133 -2.09 -2.63 -27.23
CA ASN A 133 -1.35 -1.70 -26.35
C ASN A 133 -1.77 -1.80 -24.88
N CYS A 134 -2.54 -2.81 -24.48
CA CYS A 134 -2.94 -2.98 -23.09
C CYS A 134 -1.77 -3.58 -22.28
N PRO A 135 -1.37 -2.97 -21.15
CA PRO A 135 -0.38 -3.57 -20.26
C PRO A 135 -0.85 -4.93 -19.75
N SER A 136 0.10 -5.82 -19.48
CA SER A 136 -0.22 -7.07 -18.78
C SER A 136 -0.85 -6.78 -17.42
N LEU A 137 -1.69 -7.68 -16.90
CA LEU A 137 -2.34 -7.47 -15.59
C LEU A 137 -1.35 -7.17 -14.43
N PRO A 138 -0.21 -7.87 -14.30
CA PRO A 138 0.78 -7.55 -13.26
C PRO A 138 1.38 -6.14 -13.43
N GLU A 139 1.63 -5.74 -14.67
CA GLU A 139 2.12 -4.41 -15.00
C GLU A 139 1.09 -3.33 -14.69
N LEU A 140 -0.18 -3.55 -15.07
CA LEU A 140 -1.29 -2.66 -14.75
C LEU A 140 -1.44 -2.45 -13.24
N THR A 141 -1.42 -3.55 -12.48
CA THR A 141 -1.51 -3.54 -11.02
C THR A 141 -0.35 -2.74 -10.42
N THR A 142 0.86 -2.96 -10.90
CA THR A 142 2.06 -2.22 -10.46
C THR A 142 1.94 -0.72 -10.73
N HIS A 143 1.48 -0.34 -11.92
CA HIS A 143 1.33 1.07 -12.29
C HIS A 143 0.21 1.77 -11.52
N LEU A 144 -0.92 1.09 -11.29
CA LEU A 144 -2.01 1.61 -10.46
C LEU A 144 -1.53 1.87 -9.03
N SER A 145 -0.88 0.88 -8.40
CA SER A 145 -0.38 1.02 -7.03
C SER A 145 0.68 2.12 -6.90
N ARG A 146 1.58 2.27 -7.89
CA ARG A 146 2.55 3.37 -7.92
C ARG A 146 1.89 4.73 -8.13
N TYR A 147 0.86 4.82 -8.97
CA TYR A 147 0.11 6.06 -9.15
C TYR A 147 -0.55 6.51 -7.84
N ILE A 148 -1.19 5.58 -7.13
CA ILE A 148 -1.85 5.88 -5.85
C ILE A 148 -0.80 6.25 -4.78
N THR A 149 0.34 5.58 -4.79
CA THR A 149 1.50 5.94 -3.96
C THR A 149 1.94 7.37 -4.25
N ALA A 150 2.11 7.75 -5.52
CA ALA A 150 2.51 9.10 -5.93
C ALA A 150 1.48 10.16 -5.53
N ARG A 151 0.19 9.86 -5.68
CA ARG A 151 -0.91 10.74 -5.27
C ARG A 151 -0.96 10.95 -3.76
N SER A 152 -0.77 9.87 -3.00
CA SER A 152 -0.79 9.88 -1.54
C SER A 152 0.55 10.31 -0.91
N TYR A 153 1.60 10.51 -1.70
CA TYR A 153 2.98 10.73 -1.22
C TYR A 153 3.08 11.82 -0.17
N LYS A 154 2.61 13.05 -0.47
CA LYS A 154 2.66 14.18 0.46
C LYS A 154 1.89 13.92 1.76
N LYS A 155 0.77 13.19 1.67
CA LYS A 155 -0.06 12.84 2.83
C LYS A 155 0.63 11.79 3.69
N MET A 156 1.24 10.77 3.09
CA MET A 156 2.05 9.77 3.77
C MET A 156 3.27 10.42 4.43
N GLU A 157 4.00 11.28 3.71
CA GLU A 157 5.13 12.04 4.23
C GLU A 157 4.72 12.85 5.47
N ARG A 158 3.64 13.63 5.38
CA ARG A 158 3.14 14.43 6.51
C ARG A 158 2.76 13.58 7.72
N ARG A 159 2.08 12.44 7.50
CA ARG A 159 1.64 11.55 8.58
C ARG A 159 2.83 10.84 9.23
N PHE A 160 3.73 10.30 8.43
CA PHE A 160 4.87 9.53 8.92
C PHE A 160 5.88 10.44 9.63
N ASN A 161 6.17 11.62 9.08
CA ASN A 161 7.09 12.60 9.66
C ASN A 161 6.45 13.54 10.69
N ASN A 162 5.25 13.20 11.18
CA ASN A 162 4.61 13.98 12.24
C ASN A 162 5.41 13.84 13.54
N LYS A 163 6.09 14.93 13.93
CA LYS A 163 6.96 14.99 15.11
C LYS A 163 6.24 14.73 16.44
N ILE A 164 4.95 15.01 16.50
CA ILE A 164 4.14 14.88 17.73
C ILE A 164 3.51 13.49 17.79
N LEU A 165 2.95 13.02 16.68
CA LEU A 165 2.10 11.82 16.66
C LEU A 165 2.82 10.54 16.25
N SER A 166 3.80 10.60 15.35
CA SER A 166 4.40 9.40 14.74
C SER A 166 5.84 9.17 15.21
N ALA A 167 6.62 10.25 15.28
CA ALA A 167 8.03 10.17 15.68
C ALA A 167 8.27 9.53 17.06
N PRO A 168 7.46 9.82 18.11
CA PRO A 168 7.65 9.17 19.41
C PRO A 168 7.48 7.66 19.36
N TYR A 169 6.46 7.16 18.64
CA TYR A 169 6.24 5.71 18.51
C TYR A 169 7.37 5.03 17.77
N PHE A 170 7.85 5.63 16.67
CA PHE A 170 8.97 5.08 15.93
C PHE A 170 10.24 5.05 16.79
N LYS A 171 10.52 6.11 17.54
CA LYS A 171 11.66 6.17 18.46
C LYS A 171 11.54 5.12 19.57
N SER A 172 10.39 5.01 20.23
CA SER A 172 10.15 4.02 21.27
C SER A 172 10.30 2.60 20.74
N LEU A 173 9.78 2.31 19.54
CA LEU A 173 9.94 1.00 18.90
C LEU A 173 11.41 0.69 18.64
N ALA A 174 12.20 1.65 18.17
CA ALA A 174 13.64 1.49 17.91
C ALA A 174 14.49 1.31 19.18
N GLU A 175 13.99 1.77 20.33
CA GLU A 175 14.65 1.63 21.64
C GLU A 175 14.30 0.29 22.34
N VAL A 176 13.37 -0.50 21.80
CA VAL A 176 13.03 -1.81 22.36
C VAL A 176 14.22 -2.76 22.19
N VAL A 177 14.88 -3.07 23.29
CA VAL A 177 15.87 -4.15 23.33
C VAL A 177 15.10 -5.46 23.50
N MET A 178 15.10 -6.31 22.47
CA MET A 178 14.50 -7.65 22.54
C MET A 178 15.31 -8.52 23.50
N HIS A 179 14.92 -8.54 24.78
CA HIS A 179 15.50 -9.45 25.76
C HIS A 179 14.93 -10.85 25.48
N GLN A 180 15.79 -11.83 25.23
CA GLN A 180 15.42 -13.21 24.86
C GLN A 180 14.53 -13.93 25.90
N SER A 181 14.31 -13.34 27.08
CA SER A 181 13.73 -13.96 28.27
C SER A 181 12.21 -13.83 28.42
N THR A 182 11.50 -13.06 27.60
CA THR A 182 10.03 -12.87 27.73
C THR A 182 9.24 -13.29 26.49
N PHE A 183 9.69 -14.31 25.76
CA PHE A 183 8.80 -15.00 24.82
C PHE A 183 7.80 -15.85 25.62
N HIS A 184 6.67 -15.25 26.00
CA HIS A 184 5.56 -15.96 26.64
C HIS A 184 4.85 -16.82 25.59
N SER A 185 5.46 -17.96 25.26
CA SER A 185 4.91 -18.98 24.35
C SER A 185 3.57 -19.56 24.84
N GLU A 186 3.14 -19.23 26.05
CA GLU A 186 1.97 -19.81 26.72
C GLU A 186 0.67 -19.05 26.52
N ARG A 187 0.59 -18.12 25.55
CA ARG A 187 -0.73 -17.73 25.05
C ARG A 187 -1.30 -18.89 24.24
N ASN A 188 -1.86 -19.86 24.96
CA ASN A 188 -2.96 -20.75 24.54
C ASN A 188 -4.15 -19.88 24.12
N ILE A 189 -3.97 -19.05 23.08
CA ILE A 189 -5.08 -18.51 22.31
C ILE A 189 -5.54 -19.70 21.48
N GLY A 190 -6.26 -20.62 22.13
CA GLY A 190 -7.09 -21.65 21.49
C GLY A 190 -8.29 -21.03 20.75
N GLY A 191 -8.27 -19.71 20.51
CA GLY A 191 -9.15 -19.06 19.57
C GLY A 191 -8.78 -19.49 18.16
N ASN A 192 -9.79 -19.76 17.35
CA ASN A 192 -9.65 -20.01 15.92
C ASN A 192 -8.63 -19.01 15.35
N ARG A 193 -7.49 -19.53 14.89
CA ARG A 193 -6.48 -18.72 14.22
C ARG A 193 -7.18 -18.06 13.03
N ASP A 194 -7.13 -16.75 12.95
CA ASP A 194 -7.67 -16.05 11.79
C ASP A 194 -6.85 -16.46 10.57
N GLN A 195 -7.44 -17.29 9.71
CA GLN A 195 -6.79 -17.79 8.50
C GLN A 195 -6.32 -16.64 7.61
N MET A 196 -7.00 -15.49 7.67
CA MET A 196 -6.62 -14.29 6.93
C MET A 196 -5.30 -13.70 7.43
N GLU A 197 -5.04 -13.70 8.74
CA GLU A 197 -3.78 -13.20 9.31
C GLU A 197 -2.61 -14.09 8.89
N LEU A 198 -2.80 -15.41 8.93
CA LEU A 198 -1.79 -16.40 8.52
C LEU A 198 -1.48 -16.34 7.01
N GLU A 199 -2.51 -16.12 6.18
CA GLU A 199 -2.32 -15.94 4.74
C GLU A 199 -1.54 -14.65 4.44
N ASN A 200 -1.75 -13.58 5.20
CA ASN A 200 -0.95 -12.35 5.03
C ASN A 200 0.52 -12.55 5.41
N ASP A 201 0.83 -13.33 6.45
CA ASP A 201 2.21 -13.70 6.80
C ASP A 201 2.86 -14.53 5.68
N LYS A 202 2.13 -15.49 5.10
CA LYS A 202 2.59 -16.28 3.96
C LYS A 202 2.87 -15.39 2.74
N LEU A 203 1.93 -14.55 2.34
CA LEU A 203 2.11 -13.62 1.21
C LEU A 203 3.25 -12.63 1.46
N PHE A 204 3.46 -12.18 2.70
CA PHE A 204 4.61 -11.35 3.04
C PHE A 204 5.93 -12.08 2.76
N LEU A 205 6.03 -13.36 3.13
CA LEU A 205 7.22 -14.15 2.87
C LEU A 205 7.42 -14.43 1.37
N GLU A 206 6.36 -14.88 0.67
CA GLU A 206 6.42 -15.26 -0.75
C GLU A 206 6.62 -14.06 -1.67
N ASP A 207 5.81 -13.02 -1.53
CA ASP A 207 5.81 -11.90 -2.47
C ASP A 207 6.90 -10.89 -2.14
N PHE A 208 7.11 -10.62 -0.84
CA PHE A 208 7.94 -9.50 -0.42
C PHE A 208 9.34 -9.95 -0.03
N ILE A 209 9.52 -10.90 0.89
CA ILE A 209 10.86 -11.31 1.34
C ILE A 209 11.67 -11.96 0.23
N VAL A 210 11.07 -12.88 -0.54
CA VAL A 210 11.76 -13.52 -1.68
C VAL A 210 12.13 -12.48 -2.75
N THR A 211 11.25 -11.55 -3.08
CA THR A 211 11.52 -10.49 -4.07
C THR A 211 12.62 -9.55 -3.59
N LEU A 212 12.53 -9.11 -2.33
CA LEU A 212 13.50 -8.20 -1.71
C LEU A 212 14.90 -8.83 -1.68
N ALA A 213 15.02 -10.12 -1.37
CA ALA A 213 16.28 -10.86 -1.38
C ALA A 213 16.89 -11.00 -2.79
N LYS A 214 16.06 -11.06 -3.84
CA LYS A 214 16.51 -11.15 -5.24
C LYS A 214 16.94 -9.80 -5.83
N GLU A 215 16.18 -8.75 -5.54
CA GLU A 215 16.39 -7.44 -6.16
C GLU A 215 17.52 -6.63 -5.50
N HIS A 216 17.76 -6.85 -4.21
CA HIS A 216 18.69 -6.04 -3.44
C HIS A 216 19.83 -6.88 -2.89
N ASN A 217 20.97 -6.88 -3.59
CA ASN A 217 22.23 -7.35 -3.01
C ASN A 217 22.57 -6.63 -1.69
N ASN A 218 22.01 -5.44 -1.44
CA ASN A 218 22.18 -4.70 -0.18
C ASN A 218 21.35 -5.29 0.99
N PHE A 219 20.54 -6.32 0.75
CA PHE A 219 19.91 -7.07 1.84
C PHE A 219 20.94 -7.81 2.71
N ILE A 220 22.21 -7.88 2.25
CA ILE A 220 23.36 -8.35 3.02
C ILE A 220 23.46 -7.68 4.40
N ASP A 221 23.03 -6.43 4.54
CA ASP A 221 23.14 -5.71 5.81
C ASP A 221 22.05 -6.08 6.83
N LEU A 222 20.94 -6.68 6.39
CA LEU A 222 19.86 -7.10 7.27
C LEU A 222 20.01 -8.59 7.60
N ASP A 223 20.62 -8.87 8.73
CA ASP A 223 20.81 -10.22 9.27
C ASP A 223 19.47 -10.84 9.74
N ILE A 224 18.75 -11.48 8.82
CA ILE A 224 17.50 -12.23 9.08
C ILE A 224 17.51 -13.66 8.49
N PRO A 225 18.52 -14.48 8.81
CA PRO A 225 18.71 -15.79 8.17
C PRO A 225 17.55 -16.76 8.41
N ASN A 226 16.89 -16.73 9.57
CA ASN A 226 15.79 -17.65 9.86
C ASN A 226 14.51 -17.28 9.09
N ILE A 227 14.17 -16.00 8.98
CA ILE A 227 13.04 -15.52 8.16
C ILE A 227 13.30 -15.81 6.67
N LEU A 228 14.52 -15.59 6.18
CA LEU A 228 14.88 -15.93 4.80
C LEU A 228 14.74 -17.44 4.56
N LYS A 229 15.25 -18.26 5.49
CA LYS A 229 15.10 -19.72 5.42
C LYS A 229 13.63 -20.14 5.43
N LEU A 230 12.78 -19.49 6.22
CA LEU A 230 11.34 -19.74 6.19
C LEU A 230 10.77 -19.43 4.82
N ALA A 231 11.06 -18.24 4.27
CA ALA A 231 10.57 -17.81 2.96
C ALA A 231 11.00 -18.73 1.81
N THR A 232 12.25 -19.21 1.81
CA THR A 232 12.76 -20.13 0.77
C THR A 232 12.22 -21.54 0.88
N ASN A 233 11.80 -21.97 2.07
CA ASN A 233 11.30 -23.33 2.33
C ASN A 233 9.76 -23.41 2.37
N LEU A 234 9.07 -22.37 1.88
CA LEU A 234 7.62 -22.41 1.75
C LEU A 234 7.22 -23.46 0.72
N SER A 235 6.70 -24.59 1.21
CA SER A 235 6.06 -25.60 0.37
C SER A 235 4.59 -25.21 0.15
N PRO A 236 4.06 -25.34 -1.08
CA PRO A 236 2.64 -25.11 -1.35
C PRO A 236 1.70 -26.02 -0.53
N GLU A 237 2.20 -27.18 -0.08
CA GLU A 237 1.43 -28.16 0.70
C GLU A 237 1.56 -27.96 2.22
N ASN A 238 2.48 -27.12 2.68
CA ASN A 238 2.73 -26.96 4.11
C ASN A 238 1.65 -26.12 4.80
N LYS A 239 1.39 -26.47 6.06
CA LYS A 239 0.69 -25.61 7.01
C LYS A 239 1.31 -24.21 6.99
N THR A 240 0.46 -23.20 7.14
CA THR A 240 0.84 -21.79 7.14
C THR A 240 2.06 -21.54 8.04
N PRO A 241 3.13 -20.94 7.51
CA PRO A 241 4.36 -20.72 8.25
C PRO A 241 4.09 -19.82 9.46
N GLU A 242 4.64 -20.17 10.61
CA GLU A 242 4.59 -19.30 11.79
C GLU A 242 5.77 -18.33 11.70
N LEU A 243 5.49 -17.10 11.25
CA LEU A 243 6.53 -16.09 11.02
C LEU A 243 7.13 -15.53 12.32
N TYR A 244 6.42 -15.61 13.45
CA TYR A 244 6.88 -15.08 14.74
C TYR A 244 7.06 -16.20 15.77
N THR A 245 8.26 -16.78 15.78
CA THR A 245 8.68 -17.80 16.74
C THR A 245 9.77 -17.26 17.66
N LYS A 246 10.26 -18.09 18.58
CA LYS A 246 11.41 -17.75 19.42
C LYS A 246 12.65 -17.41 18.56
N GLU A 247 12.85 -18.14 17.47
CA GLU A 247 14.00 -17.99 16.56
C GLU A 247 13.86 -16.77 15.65
N THR A 248 12.65 -16.37 15.27
CA THR A 248 12.43 -15.29 14.30
C THR A 248 11.94 -13.98 14.92
N SER A 249 11.56 -13.95 16.19
CA SER A 249 11.00 -12.74 16.83
C SER A 249 11.94 -11.53 16.80
N GLU A 250 13.23 -11.73 17.07
CA GLU A 250 14.24 -10.67 17.01
C GLU A 250 14.53 -10.23 15.56
N GLU A 251 14.61 -11.20 14.64
CA GLU A 251 14.73 -10.92 13.20
C GLU A 251 13.54 -10.13 12.67
N PHE A 252 12.33 -10.47 13.11
CA PHE A 252 11.10 -9.79 12.74
C PHE A 252 11.09 -8.35 13.23
N HIS A 253 11.53 -8.10 14.46
CA HIS A 253 11.67 -6.75 15.00
C HIS A 253 12.67 -5.91 14.19
N ARG A 254 13.86 -6.46 13.90
CA ARG A 254 14.88 -5.80 13.07
C ARG A 254 14.35 -5.49 11.66
N LEU A 255 13.64 -6.45 11.05
CA LEU A 255 13.00 -6.29 9.76
C LEU A 255 11.93 -5.19 9.77
N LEU A 256 11.07 -5.15 10.79
CA LEU A 256 10.06 -4.09 10.95
C LEU A 256 10.71 -2.70 11.03
N LEU A 257 11.76 -2.55 11.85
CA LEU A 257 12.52 -1.30 11.95
C LEU A 257 13.15 -0.93 10.61
N TYR A 258 13.78 -1.88 9.93
CA TYR A 258 14.36 -1.68 8.60
C TYR A 258 13.32 -1.17 7.59
N LEU A 259 12.14 -1.78 7.54
CA LEU A 259 11.06 -1.36 6.65
C LEU A 259 10.58 0.06 6.95
N LEU A 260 10.37 0.38 8.23
CA LEU A 260 9.94 1.72 8.66
C LEU A 260 10.99 2.79 8.33
N GLN A 261 12.28 2.51 8.55
CA GLN A 261 13.39 3.43 8.24
C GLN A 261 13.50 3.69 6.75
N ASN A 262 13.46 2.64 5.92
CA ASN A 262 13.57 2.78 4.47
C ASN A 262 12.33 3.43 3.86
N PHE A 263 11.14 3.15 4.40
CA PHE A 263 9.91 3.85 4.03
C PHE A 263 10.00 5.34 4.36
N GLN A 264 10.49 5.70 5.55
CA GLN A 264 10.73 7.10 5.92
C GLN A 264 11.73 7.78 4.98
N ALA A 265 12.85 7.12 4.70
CA ALA A 265 13.88 7.65 3.82
C ALA A 265 13.36 7.91 2.41
N ALA A 266 12.51 7.03 1.88
CA ALA A 266 11.88 7.21 0.57
C ALA A 266 10.82 8.33 0.56
N LEU A 267 10.20 8.63 1.71
CA LEU A 267 9.28 9.75 1.89
C LEU A 267 9.97 11.11 2.12
N ASP A 268 11.25 11.14 2.54
CA ASP A 268 11.96 12.38 2.86
C ASP A 268 12.42 13.12 1.59
N HIS A 269 11.48 13.80 0.94
CA HIS A 269 11.69 14.57 -0.29
C HIS A 269 12.79 15.65 -0.15
N ARG A 270 13.01 16.16 1.07
CA ARG A 270 14.00 17.22 1.33
C ARG A 270 15.44 16.71 1.20
N ARG A 271 15.70 15.45 1.56
CA ARG A 271 17.02 14.82 1.31
C ARG A 271 17.34 14.82 -0.18
N HIS A 272 16.36 14.49 -1.00
CA HIS A 272 16.52 14.36 -2.44
C HIS A 272 16.74 15.70 -3.14
N LYS A 273 15.99 16.73 -2.74
CA LYS A 273 16.19 18.09 -3.30
C LYS A 273 17.57 18.65 -2.97
N ARG A 274 18.11 18.37 -1.77
CA ARG A 274 19.44 18.83 -1.35
C ARG A 274 20.57 18.13 -2.12
N MET A 275 20.42 16.84 -2.40
CA MET A 275 21.38 16.09 -3.22
C MET A 275 21.46 16.69 -4.64
N ALA A 276 20.32 16.94 -5.29
CA ALA A 276 20.26 17.49 -6.64
C ALA A 276 20.79 18.93 -6.78
N THR A 277 20.78 19.73 -5.70
CA THR A 277 21.27 21.11 -5.75
C THR A 277 22.79 21.24 -5.75
N THR A 278 23.52 20.22 -5.29
CA THR A 278 24.97 20.28 -5.05
C THR A 278 25.79 20.02 -6.33
N GLU A 279 25.19 19.44 -7.36
CA GLU A 279 25.82 19.14 -8.65
C GLU A 279 25.32 20.13 -9.74
N GLY A 280 26.11 20.49 -10.75
CA GLY A 280 25.89 21.64 -11.66
C GLY A 280 24.64 21.64 -12.56
N THR A 281 24.35 22.79 -13.18
CA THR A 281 22.99 23.32 -13.51
C THR A 281 22.23 22.75 -14.72
N SER A 282 22.76 21.86 -15.57
CA SER A 282 22.01 21.38 -16.77
C SER A 282 21.71 19.89 -16.84
N ALA A 283 22.28 19.07 -15.95
CA ALA A 283 21.90 17.65 -15.78
C ALA A 283 20.71 17.44 -14.81
N LYS A 284 20.20 18.53 -14.21
CA LYS A 284 19.32 18.53 -13.02
C LYS A 284 17.92 17.97 -13.25
N ASP A 285 17.27 18.24 -14.38
CA ASP A 285 15.84 17.90 -14.55
C ASP A 285 15.61 16.41 -14.82
N ARG A 286 16.49 15.76 -15.58
CA ARG A 286 16.42 14.31 -15.83
C ARG A 286 16.70 13.51 -14.56
N ASP A 287 17.57 14.02 -13.71
CA ASP A 287 17.90 13.41 -12.43
C ASP A 287 16.71 13.45 -11.46
N LEU A 288 16.05 14.61 -11.32
CA LEU A 288 14.89 14.76 -10.42
C LEU A 288 13.71 13.83 -10.75
N THR A 289 13.39 13.67 -12.05
CA THR A 289 12.32 12.76 -12.51
C THR A 289 12.65 11.31 -12.16
N THR A 290 13.91 10.92 -12.37
CA THR A 290 14.40 9.57 -12.09
C THR A 290 14.39 9.28 -10.59
N ILE A 291 14.91 10.22 -9.79
CA ILE A 291 14.92 10.14 -8.32
C ILE A 291 13.49 10.04 -7.77
N PHE A 292 12.57 10.87 -8.26
CA PHE A 292 11.18 10.83 -7.81
C PHE A 292 10.53 9.48 -8.14
N SER A 293 10.67 9.01 -9.38
CA SER A 293 10.11 7.73 -9.79
C SER A 293 10.67 6.56 -8.97
N GLU A 294 11.97 6.57 -8.69
CA GLU A 294 12.62 5.59 -7.84
C GLU A 294 12.13 5.66 -6.38
N ASN A 295 11.89 6.86 -5.85
CA ASN A 295 11.31 7.01 -4.53
C ASN A 295 9.87 6.50 -4.49
N ILE A 296 9.04 6.78 -5.49
CA ILE A 296 7.68 6.21 -5.57
C ILE A 296 7.75 4.68 -5.61
N ARG A 297 8.70 4.11 -6.35
CA ARG A 297 8.93 2.66 -6.37
C ARG A 297 9.26 2.13 -4.97
N LYS A 298 10.17 2.80 -4.25
CA LYS A 298 10.56 2.42 -2.88
C LYS A 298 9.43 2.57 -1.88
N VAL A 299 8.71 3.70 -1.88
CA VAL A 299 7.54 3.91 -1.00
C VAL A 299 6.48 2.85 -1.27
N HIS A 300 6.21 2.53 -2.54
CA HIS A 300 5.28 1.46 -2.90
C HIS A 300 5.74 0.10 -2.35
N MET A 301 7.01 -0.26 -2.58
CA MET A 301 7.58 -1.53 -2.15
C MET A 301 7.57 -1.68 -0.62
N TYR A 302 8.16 -0.75 0.11
CA TYR A 302 8.22 -0.82 1.57
C TYR A 302 6.83 -0.63 2.21
N GLY A 303 5.98 0.19 1.61
CA GLY A 303 4.59 0.35 2.04
C GLY A 303 3.78 -0.94 1.88
N TYR A 304 3.98 -1.69 0.79
CA TYR A 304 3.37 -3.02 0.60
C TYR A 304 3.86 -4.01 1.66
N GLY A 305 5.17 -4.05 1.92
CA GLY A 305 5.75 -4.89 2.98
C GLY A 305 5.14 -4.57 4.36
N LEU A 306 5.07 -3.29 4.73
CA LEU A 306 4.46 -2.84 5.98
C LEU A 306 2.96 -3.18 6.06
N LEU A 307 2.22 -3.01 4.96
CA LEU A 307 0.79 -3.35 4.90
C LEU A 307 0.58 -4.84 5.17
N ARG A 308 1.30 -5.72 4.47
CA ARG A 308 1.21 -7.17 4.65
C ARG A 308 1.57 -7.59 6.06
N LEU A 309 2.71 -7.08 6.56
CA LEU A 309 3.17 -7.34 7.91
C LEU A 309 2.12 -6.89 8.94
N SER A 310 1.54 -5.69 8.82
CA SER A 310 0.54 -5.18 9.77
C SER A 310 -0.78 -5.97 9.82
N ARG A 311 -1.11 -6.68 8.73
CA ARG A 311 -2.27 -7.58 8.64
C ARG A 311 -1.93 -9.02 9.04
N GLY A 312 -0.65 -9.30 9.24
CA GLY A 312 -0.12 -10.59 9.58
C GLY A 312 -0.29 -10.94 11.06
N ARG A 313 -0.30 -12.25 11.35
CA ARG A 313 -0.38 -12.75 12.73
C ARG A 313 0.88 -12.39 13.51
N ALA A 314 2.04 -12.46 12.85
CA ALA A 314 3.32 -12.12 13.45
C ALA A 314 3.34 -10.72 14.08
N PHE A 315 2.74 -9.73 13.41
CA PHE A 315 2.67 -8.37 13.94
C PHE A 315 1.78 -8.27 15.18
N GLN A 316 0.65 -8.97 15.22
CA GLN A 316 -0.23 -9.02 16.40
C GLN A 316 0.46 -9.67 17.61
N LEU A 317 1.35 -10.63 17.38
CA LEU A 317 2.15 -11.26 18.43
C LEU A 317 3.33 -10.38 18.87
N HIS A 318 3.82 -9.52 17.98
CA HIS A 318 4.91 -8.59 18.27
C HIS A 318 4.48 -7.40 19.13
N LEU A 319 3.26 -6.90 18.91
CA LEU A 319 2.65 -5.80 19.69
C LEU A 319 2.21 -6.26 21.09
#